data_AF-A0A392SJV2-F1
#
_entry.id   AF-A0A392SJV2-F1
#
_cell.length_a   1.000
_cell.length_b   1.000
_cell.length_c   1.000
_cell.angle_alpha   90.00
_cell.angle_beta   90.00
_cell.angle_gamma   90.00
#
_symmetry.space_group_name_H-M   'P 1'
#
loop_
_entity.id
_entity.type
_entity.pdbx_description
1 polymer ?
#
loop_
_entity_poly.entity_id
_entity_poly.type
_entity_poly.pdbx_seq_one_letter_code
_entity_poly.pdbx_strand_id
1 'polypeptide(L)' 'MYSVFFDRLGIKLSLTAFECEVLRFLNVVPSQLHPNSWPFVRAFEIACDGLHVEPSLGVFFSFYQVKSLEP' A
#
# COMPACT_ATOMS: atom_id res chain seq x y z
N MET A 1 -14.51 -9.46 1.28
CA MET A 1 -14.66 -9.63 -0.19
C MET A 1 -13.35 -10.05 -0.88
N TYR A 2 -12.17 -9.66 -0.37
CA TYR A 2 -10.87 -10.00 -0.98
C TYR A 2 -10.20 -11.28 -0.46
N SER A 3 -10.52 -11.75 0.74
CA SER A 3 -10.02 -13.03 1.27
C SER A 3 -10.30 -14.18 0.30
N VAL A 4 -11.52 -14.21 -0.25
CA VAL A 4 -11.96 -15.22 -1.22
C VAL A 4 -11.18 -15.14 -2.55
N PHE A 5 -10.71 -13.95 -2.95
CA PHE A 5 -9.95 -13.79 -4.19
C PHE A 5 -8.52 -14.33 -4.04
N PHE A 6 -7.87 -14.00 -2.92
CA PHE A 6 -6.51 -14.50 -2.62
C PHE A 6 -6.49 -16.00 -2.33
N ASP A 7 -7.45 -16.52 -1.56
CA ASP A 7 -7.55 -17.95 -1.26
C ASP A 7 -7.88 -18.80 -2.50
N ARG A 8 -8.75 -18.31 -3.41
CA ARG A 8 -9.10 -19.06 -4.63
C ARG A 8 -8.00 -19.08 -5.68
N LEU A 9 -7.12 -18.07 -5.70
CA LEU A 9 -6.05 -17.96 -6.69
C LEU A 9 -4.73 -18.60 -6.24
N GLY A 10 -4.60 -19.03 -4.98
CA GLY A 10 -3.35 -19.59 -4.45
C GLY A 10 -2.18 -18.59 -4.43
N ILE A 11 -2.47 -17.30 -4.59
CA ILE A 11 -1.47 -16.24 -4.62
C ILE A 11 -1.19 -15.82 -3.18
N LYS A 12 -0.03 -16.22 -2.67
CA LYS A 12 0.54 -15.61 -1.46
C LYS A 12 0.84 -14.16 -1.81
N LEU A 13 0.11 -13.22 -1.20
CA LEU A 13 0.38 -11.79 -1.36
C LEU A 13 1.74 -11.51 -0.69
N SER A 14 2.82 -11.61 -1.46
CA SER A 14 4.15 -11.20 -1.03
C SER A 14 4.17 -9.68 -0.92
N LEU A 15 3.77 -9.18 0.25
CA LEU A 15 3.85 -7.76 0.55
C LEU A 15 5.30 -7.33 0.56
N THR A 16 5.60 -6.19 -0.07
CA THR A 16 6.92 -5.58 0.04
C THR A 16 7.14 -5.02 1.45
N ALA A 17 8.39 -4.68 1.77
CA ALA A 17 8.70 -4.02 3.04
C ALA A 17 7.95 -2.68 3.16
N PHE A 18 7.86 -1.92 2.06
CA PHE A 18 7.17 -0.64 2.05
C PHE A 18 5.64 -0.79 2.15
N GLU A 19 5.03 -1.75 1.45
CA GLU A 19 3.60 -2.07 1.60
C GLU A 19 3.28 -2.44 3.08
N CYS A 20 4.16 -3.21 3.73
CA CYS A 20 4.03 -3.51 5.16
C CYS A 20 4.10 -2.26 6.03
N GLU A 21 5.05 -1.36 5.76
CA GLU A 21 5.20 -0.10 6.51
C GLU A 21 3.98 0.81 6.35
N VAL A 22 3.42 0.91 5.14
CA VAL A 22 2.17 1.68 4.89
C VAL A 22 1.01 1.12 5.70
N LEU A 23 0.82 -0.20 5.69
CA LEU A 23 -0.23 -0.86 6.46
C LEU A 23 -0.05 -0.67 7.96
N ARG A 24 1.18 -0.78 8.47
CA ARG A 24 1.52 -0.53 9.88
C ARG A 24 1.26 0.90 10.28
N PHE A 25 1.63 1.87 9.45
CA PHE A 25 1.38 3.29 9.70
C PHE A 25 -0.11 3.61 9.77
N LEU A 26 -0.90 3.01 8.86
CA LEU A 26 -2.35 3.16 8.84
C LEU A 26 -3.06 2.33 9.93
N ASN A 27 -2.35 1.43 10.62
CA ASN A 27 -2.88 0.47 11.57
C ASN A 27 -4.03 -0.39 10.99
N VAL A 28 -3.87 -0.83 9.73
CA VAL A 28 -4.86 -1.65 9.01
C VAL A 28 -4.25 -2.93 8.48
N VAL A 29 -5.08 -3.96 8.31
CA VAL A 29 -4.69 -5.20 7.61
C VAL A 29 -4.88 -5.06 6.09
N PRO A 30 -4.21 -5.89 5.26
CA PRO A 30 -4.30 -5.78 3.79
C PRO A 30 -5.72 -5.75 3.22
N SER A 31 -6.64 -6.47 3.87
CA SER A 31 -8.06 -6.58 3.47
C SER A 31 -8.90 -5.35 3.80
N GLN A 32 -8.41 -4.46 4.67
CA GLN A 32 -9.07 -3.20 5.04
C GLN A 32 -8.63 -2.03 4.16
N LEU A 33 -7.46 -2.13 3.51
CA LEU A 33 -7.02 -1.12 2.57
C LEU A 33 -7.94 -1.16 1.34
N HIS A 34 -8.42 0.02 0.91
CA HIS A 34 -9.31 0.10 -0.23
C HIS A 34 -8.63 -0.48 -1.49
N PRO A 35 -9.34 -1.22 -2.34
CA PRO A 35 -8.76 -1.83 -3.55
C PRO A 35 -8.09 -0.82 -4.47
N ASN A 36 -8.67 0.37 -4.58
CA ASN A 36 -8.08 1.46 -5.37
C ASN A 36 -6.82 2.06 -4.71
N SER A 37 -6.60 1.83 -3.41
CA SER A 37 -5.42 2.31 -2.70
C SER A 37 -4.17 1.47 -3.00
N TRP A 38 -4.34 0.16 -3.26
CA TRP A 38 -3.22 -0.74 -3.57
C TRP A 38 -2.39 -0.33 -4.78
N PRO A 39 -2.99 0.04 -5.93
CA PRO A 39 -2.23 0.56 -7.08
C PRO A 39 -1.39 1.80 -6.75
N PHE A 40 -1.83 2.68 -5.83
CA PHE A 40 -1.05 3.87 -5.46
C PHE A 40 0.20 3.50 -4.67
N VAL A 41 0.09 2.59 -3.69
CA VAL A 41 1.25 2.08 -2.93
C VAL A 41 2.27 1.46 -3.89
N ARG A 42 1.80 0.58 -4.79
CA ARG A 42 2.66 -0.09 -5.77
C ARG A 42 3.27 0.87 -6.79
N ALA A 43 2.50 1.81 -7.33
CA ALA A 43 3.00 2.77 -8.30
C ALA A 43 4.09 3.67 -7.70
N PHE A 44 3.95 4.02 -6.43
CA PHE A 44 4.97 4.79 -5.72
C PHE A 44 6.28 4.02 -5.57
N GLU A 45 6.23 2.75 -5.17
CA GLU A 45 7.44 1.91 -5.10
C GLU A 45 8.13 1.77 -6.45
N ILE A 46 7.36 1.54 -7.53
CA ILE A 46 7.91 1.44 -8.89
C ILE A 46 8.55 2.78 -9.31
N ALA A 47 7.93 3.91 -8.96
CA ALA A 47 8.49 5.23 -9.25
C ALA A 47 9.79 5.48 -8.46
N CYS A 48 9.84 5.10 -7.18
CA CYS A 48 11.03 5.19 -6.34
C CYS A 48 12.17 4.30 -6.88
N ASP A 49 11.87 3.06 -7.26
CA ASP A 49 12.83 2.15 -7.88
C ASP A 49 13.40 2.71 -9.19
N GLY A 50 12.53 3.23 -10.07
CA GLY A 50 12.94 3.88 -11.32
C GLY A 50 13.77 5.16 -11.13
N LEU A 51 13.66 5.81 -9.96
CA LEU A 51 14.45 6.97 -9.58
C LEU A 51 15.69 6.61 -8.73
N HIS A 52 15.90 5.33 -8.42
CA HIS A 52 16.94 4.84 -7.52
C HIS A 52 16.92 5.52 -6.13
N VAL A 53 15.72 5.78 -5.61
CA VAL A 53 15.51 6.30 -4.25
C VAL A 53 14.71 5.32 -3.42
N GLU A 54 14.94 5.32 -2.11
CA GLU A 54 14.16 4.49 -1.19
C GLU A 54 12.76 5.09 -0.99
N PRO A 55 11.68 4.30 -1.09
CA PRO A 55 10.33 4.77 -0.84
C PRO A 55 10.17 5.15 0.65
N SER A 56 9.65 6.36 0.89
CA SER A 56 9.45 6.91 2.24
C SER A 56 7.97 7.17 2.53
N LEU A 57 7.50 6.77 3.72
CA LEU A 57 6.12 6.98 4.15
C LEU A 57 5.72 8.46 4.10
N GLY A 58 6.59 9.35 4.62
CA GLY A 58 6.29 10.79 4.66
C GLY A 58 6.11 11.37 3.26
N VAL A 59 6.96 10.96 2.32
CA VAL A 59 6.88 11.38 0.92
C VAL A 59 5.62 10.81 0.27
N PHE A 60 5.34 9.53 0.46
CA PHE A 60 4.13 8.88 -0.02
C PHE A 60 2.86 9.61 0.44
N PHE A 61 2.70 9.86 1.73
CA PHE A 61 1.53 10.55 2.26
C PHE A 61 1.46 12.04 1.85
N SER A 62 2.60 12.67 1.60
CA SER A 62 2.64 14.02 1.02
C SER A 62 2.16 14.05 -0.44
N PHE A 63 2.53 13.05 -1.25
CA PHE A 63 2.11 12.95 -2.65
C PHE A 63 0.64 12.59 -2.80
N TYR A 64 0.18 11.60 -2.03
CA TYR A 64 -1.17 11.06 -2.18
C TYR A 64 -2.20 11.73 -1.29
N GLN A 65 -1.83 12.76 -0.51
CA GLN A 65 -2.66 13.47 0.46
C GLN A 65 -3.79 12.57 0.96
N VAL A 66 -3.48 11.69 1.92
CA VAL A 66 -4.57 11.08 2.70
C VAL A 66 -5.25 12.26 3.38
N LYS A 67 -6.30 12.78 2.74
CA LYS A 67 -7.24 13.71 3.37
C LYS A 67 -7.63 12.98 4.63
N SER A 68 -7.11 13.47 5.75
CA SER A 68 -7.44 12.97 7.06
C SER A 68 -8.95 12.78 7.07
N LEU A 69 -9.39 11.57 7.42
CA LEU A 69 -10.75 11.35 7.86
C LEU A 69 -10.89 12.26 9.08
N GLU A 70 -11.33 13.50 8.86
CA GLU A 70 -11.82 14.31 9.96
C GLU A 70 -12.98 13.53 10.61
N PRO A 71 -13.01 13.48 11.95
CA PRO A 71 -14.01 12.70 12.70
C PRO A 71 -15.45 13.16 12.43
#